data_AF-A0A7W5JUE2-F1
#
_entry.id   AF-A0A7W5JUE2-F1
#
_cell.length_a   1.000
_cell.length_b   1.000
_cell.length_c   1.000
_cell.angle_alpha   90.00
_cell.angle_beta   90.00
_cell.angle_gamma   90.00
#
_symmetry.space_group_name_H-M   'P 1'
#
loop_
_entity.id
_entity.type
_entity.pdbx_description
1 polymer ?
#
loop_
_entity_poly.entity_id
_entity_poly.type
_entity_poly.pdbx_seq_one_letter_code
_entity_poly.pdbx_strand_id
1 'polypeptide(L)'
;METAISDTTPPHPRLLASFVRSIAVLALPAVDQHLWMDRALSIASWNVDELALEFDDGMRLVSQWVTAGWLPAATMPALLTLDRALEEMSGEKFASLWERDALVTTAEWSHVRLLAAEVLGTF
;
A
#
# COMPACT_ATOMS: atom_id res chain seq x y z
N MET A 1 -1.84 39.01 -2.32
CA MET A 1 -0.74 38.24 -2.94
C MET A 1 -0.48 37.10 -1.99
N GLU A 2 -1.17 35.98 -2.24
CA GLU A 2 -1.23 34.83 -1.35
C GLU A 2 -0.08 33.90 -1.70
N THR A 3 0.83 33.69 -0.76
CA THR A 3 2.02 32.88 -0.95
C THR A 3 1.60 31.42 -1.03
N ALA A 4 1.55 30.87 -2.25
CA ALA A 4 1.40 29.44 -2.44
C ALA A 4 2.58 28.74 -1.74
N ILE A 5 2.28 27.97 -0.70
CA ILE A 5 3.24 27.07 -0.07
C ILE A 5 3.55 26.03 -1.14
N SER A 6 4.70 26.18 -1.78
CA SER A 6 5.21 25.21 -2.73
C SER A 6 5.61 23.98 -1.92
N ASP A 7 4.77 22.95 -1.97
CA ASP A 7 5.03 21.65 -1.34
C ASP A 7 6.22 20.99 -2.08
N THR A 8 7.42 21.38 -1.68
CA THR A 8 8.70 21.16 -2.38
C THR A 8 9.61 20.26 -1.56
N THR A 9 9.04 19.30 -0.86
CA THR A 9 9.86 18.21 -0.33
C THR A 9 10.36 17.40 -1.53
N PRO A 10 11.68 17.33 -1.76
CA PRO A 10 12.21 16.55 -2.87
C PRO A 10 11.91 15.05 -2.65
N PRO A 11 11.76 14.27 -3.73
CA PRO A 11 11.52 12.83 -3.62
C PRO A 11 12.63 12.18 -2.77
N HIS A 12 12.24 11.34 -1.80
CA HIS A 12 13.17 10.73 -0.84
C HIS A 12 13.31 9.22 -1.08
N PRO A 13 14.54 8.68 -1.32
CA PRO A 13 14.72 7.29 -1.74
C PRO A 13 14.30 6.27 -0.69
N ARG A 14 14.43 6.59 0.61
CA ARG A 14 13.91 5.74 1.69
C ARG A 14 12.38 5.59 1.64
N LEU A 15 11.65 6.65 1.26
CA LEU A 15 10.19 6.60 1.20
C LEU A 15 9.75 5.78 -0.01
N LEU A 16 10.44 5.91 -1.14
CA LEU A 16 10.23 5.03 -2.29
C LEU A 16 10.49 3.57 -1.94
N ALA A 17 11.61 3.27 -1.24
CA ALA A 17 11.89 1.91 -0.80
C ALA A 17 10.83 1.36 0.17
N SER A 18 10.33 2.18 1.10
CA SER A 18 9.22 1.80 1.98
C SER A 18 7.93 1.51 1.21
N PHE A 19 7.62 2.31 0.18
CA PHE A 19 6.45 2.10 -0.66
C PHE A 19 6.56 0.82 -1.51
N VAL A 20 7.71 0.58 -2.15
CA VAL A 20 7.93 -0.67 -2.88
C VAL A 20 7.85 -1.87 -1.94
N ARG A 21 8.35 -1.75 -0.70
CA ARG A 21 8.21 -2.77 0.33
C ARG A 21 6.74 -3.01 0.70
N SER A 22 5.92 -1.97 0.91
CA SER A 22 4.51 -2.18 1.29
C SER A 22 3.74 -2.89 0.18
N ILE A 23 4.00 -2.57 -1.10
CA ILE A 23 3.45 -3.33 -2.24
C ILE A 23 3.91 -4.80 -2.19
N ALA A 24 5.20 -5.03 -1.96
CA ALA A 24 5.74 -6.40 -1.85
C ALA A 24 5.07 -7.19 -0.72
N VAL A 25 4.82 -6.57 0.42
CA VAL A 25 4.10 -7.17 1.55
C VAL A 25 2.63 -7.44 1.20
N LEU A 26 1.96 -6.51 0.50
CA LEU A 26 0.59 -6.72 0.02
C LEU A 26 0.48 -7.90 -0.95
N ALA A 27 1.54 -8.20 -1.72
CA ALA A 27 1.59 -9.32 -2.67
C ALA A 27 1.95 -10.67 -2.02
N LEU A 28 2.42 -10.69 -0.77
CA LEU A 28 2.80 -11.92 -0.09
C LEU A 28 1.61 -12.87 0.10
N PRO A 29 1.82 -14.20 0.14
CA PRO A 29 0.82 -15.14 0.64
C PRO A 29 0.33 -14.75 2.04
N ALA A 30 -0.92 -15.06 2.37
CA ALA A 30 -1.53 -14.66 3.66
C ALA A 30 -0.70 -15.09 4.89
N VAL A 31 -0.12 -16.29 4.86
CA VAL A 31 0.77 -16.78 5.93
C VAL A 31 2.00 -15.89 6.09
N ASP A 32 2.58 -15.42 4.99
CA ASP A 32 3.76 -14.57 5.02
C ASP A 32 3.41 -13.12 5.39
N GLN A 33 2.19 -12.66 5.07
CA GLN A 33 1.65 -11.38 5.56
C GLN A 33 1.53 -11.40 7.09
N HIS A 34 1.02 -12.50 7.67
CA HIS A 34 1.03 -12.68 9.12
C HIS A 34 2.44 -12.65 9.68
N LEU A 35 3.37 -13.44 9.13
CA LEU A 35 4.75 -13.48 9.62
C LEU A 35 5.45 -12.11 9.53
N TRP A 36 5.14 -11.32 8.50
CA TRP A 36 5.63 -9.95 8.38
C TRP A 36 5.09 -9.08 9.53
N MET A 37 3.77 -9.09 9.74
CA MET A 37 3.14 -8.31 10.82
C MET A 37 3.66 -8.72 12.21
N ASP A 38 3.82 -10.02 12.48
CA ASP A 38 4.30 -10.56 13.76
C ASP A 38 5.72 -10.08 14.11
N ARG A 39 6.54 -9.83 13.08
CA ARG A 39 7.95 -9.43 13.24
C ARG A 39 8.14 -7.92 13.22
N ALA A 40 7.36 -7.22 12.40
CA ALA A 40 7.53 -5.80 12.12
C ALA A 40 6.73 -4.90 13.08
N LEU A 41 5.57 -5.35 13.56
CA LEU A 41 4.66 -4.56 14.36
C LEU A 41 4.65 -5.10 15.79
N SER A 42 5.07 -4.27 16.76
CA SER A 42 5.02 -4.65 18.17
C SER A 42 3.57 -4.95 18.61
N ILE A 43 3.42 -5.91 19.53
CA ILE A 43 2.17 -6.59 19.96
C ILE A 43 1.01 -5.65 20.36
N ALA A 44 1.25 -4.34 20.54
CA ALA A 44 0.25 -3.37 21.00
C ALA A 44 -0.62 -2.71 19.91
N SER A 45 -0.25 -2.78 18.62
CA SER A 45 -1.00 -2.12 17.52
C SER A 45 -1.22 -3.05 16.33
N TRP A 46 -1.75 -4.24 16.62
CA TRP A 46 -1.88 -5.32 15.64
C TRP A 46 -3.17 -5.17 14.82
N ASN A 47 -3.16 -4.24 13.86
CA ASN A 47 -4.28 -4.04 12.97
C ASN A 47 -3.85 -4.27 11.51
N VAL A 48 -4.69 -4.98 10.75
CA VAL A 48 -4.40 -5.35 9.35
C VAL A 48 -4.45 -4.11 8.46
N ASP A 49 -5.16 -3.06 8.88
CA ASP A 49 -5.18 -1.77 8.20
C ASP A 49 -3.77 -1.16 8.03
N GLU A 50 -2.81 -1.45 8.90
CA GLU A 50 -1.41 -1.01 8.77
C GLU A 50 -0.79 -1.43 7.41
N LEU A 51 -1.20 -2.58 6.85
CA LEU A 51 -0.75 -2.98 5.51
C LEU A 51 -1.25 -2.03 4.42
N ALA A 52 -2.48 -1.52 4.56
CA ALA A 52 -3.07 -0.56 3.64
C ALA A 52 -2.56 0.87 3.90
N LEU A 53 -2.40 1.27 5.17
CA LEU A 53 -1.92 2.59 5.56
C LEU A 53 -0.47 2.83 5.10
N GLU A 54 0.42 1.84 5.23
CA GLU A 54 1.79 1.95 4.70
C GLU A 54 1.84 2.09 3.17
N PHE A 55 0.86 1.53 2.46
CA PHE A 55 0.73 1.70 1.01
C PHE A 55 0.19 3.08 0.65
N ASP A 56 -0.88 3.51 1.32
CA ASP A 56 -1.56 4.80 1.15
C ASP A 56 -0.60 5.99 1.42
N ASP A 57 0.24 5.90 2.45
CA ASP A 57 1.30 6.89 2.70
C ASP A 57 2.25 7.07 1.51
N GLY A 58 2.60 5.97 0.84
CA GLY A 58 3.41 6.02 -0.37
C GLY A 58 2.64 6.53 -1.59
N MET A 59 1.36 6.14 -1.75
CA MET A 59 0.50 6.61 -2.84
C MET A 59 0.40 8.13 -2.91
N ARG A 60 0.37 8.80 -1.76
CA ARG A 60 0.40 10.28 -1.68
C ARG A 60 1.64 10.92 -2.30
N LEU A 61 2.75 10.18 -2.40
CA LEU A 61 4.04 10.64 -2.90
C LEU A 61 4.36 10.16 -4.32
N VAL A 62 3.57 9.24 -4.86
CA VAL A 62 3.83 8.57 -6.14
C VAL A 62 4.00 9.55 -7.32
N SER A 63 3.23 10.62 -7.36
CA SER A 63 3.35 11.65 -8.40
C SER A 63 4.75 12.28 -8.42
N GLN A 64 5.36 12.51 -7.25
CA GLN A 64 6.70 13.08 -7.12
C GLN A 64 7.76 12.13 -7.70
N TRP A 65 7.63 10.82 -7.46
CA TRP A 65 8.57 9.81 -7.98
C TRP A 65 8.44 9.62 -9.49
N VAL A 66 7.22 9.70 -10.04
CA VAL A 66 7.01 9.67 -11.49
C VAL A 66 7.59 10.92 -12.15
N THR A 67 7.32 12.11 -11.62
CA THR A 67 7.90 13.36 -12.14
C THR A 67 9.42 13.35 -12.08
N ALA A 68 10.01 12.75 -11.06
CA ALA A 68 11.46 12.58 -10.92
C ALA A 68 12.06 11.46 -11.80
N GLY A 69 11.22 10.68 -12.49
CA GLY A 69 11.66 9.55 -13.32
C GLY A 69 12.14 8.33 -12.53
N TRP A 70 11.82 8.25 -11.22
CA TRP A 70 12.19 7.12 -10.36
C TRP A 70 11.19 5.97 -10.45
N LEU A 71 9.94 6.28 -10.86
CA LEU A 71 8.92 5.30 -11.19
C LEU A 71 8.44 5.51 -12.64
N PRO A 72 8.21 4.43 -13.41
CA PRO A 72 7.57 4.53 -14.71
C PRO A 72 6.16 5.11 -14.58
N ALA A 73 5.80 6.07 -15.45
CA ALA A 73 4.42 6.56 -15.51
C ALA A 73 3.41 5.44 -15.87
N ALA A 74 3.87 4.40 -16.55
CA ALA A 74 3.07 3.22 -16.90
C ALA A 74 2.64 2.38 -15.68
N THR A 75 3.27 2.54 -14.51
CA THR A 75 2.89 1.87 -13.26
C THR A 75 1.61 2.45 -12.65
N MET A 76 1.24 3.69 -13.03
CA MET A 76 0.12 4.42 -12.40
C MET A 76 -1.24 3.71 -12.46
N PRO A 77 -1.67 3.16 -13.61
CA PRO A 77 -2.97 2.52 -13.70
C PRO A 77 -3.10 1.29 -12.79
N ALA A 78 -2.03 0.52 -12.61
CA ALA A 78 -2.01 -0.63 -11.71
C ALA A 78 -2.09 -0.18 -10.24
N LEU A 79 -1.31 0.85 -9.87
CA LEU A 79 -1.34 1.43 -8.53
C LEU A 79 -2.72 1.96 -8.14
N LEU A 80 -3.38 2.72 -9.04
CA LEU A 80 -4.73 3.23 -8.80
C LEU A 80 -5.80 2.13 -8.70
N THR A 81 -5.56 0.98 -9.35
CA THR A 81 -6.47 -0.16 -9.26
C THR A 81 -6.33 -0.88 -7.92
N LEU A 82 -5.10 -1.07 -7.44
CA LEU A 82 -4.83 -1.59 -6.09
C LEU A 82 -5.39 -0.65 -5.01
N ASP A 83 -5.13 0.64 -5.14
CA ASP A 83 -5.60 1.68 -4.21
C ASP A 83 -7.12 1.68 -4.08
N ARG A 84 -7.84 1.65 -5.22
CA ARG A 84 -9.30 1.55 -5.22
C ARG A 84 -9.79 0.28 -4.53
N ALA A 85 -9.14 -0.88 -4.74
CA ALA A 85 -9.55 -2.12 -4.10
C ALA A 85 -9.41 -2.06 -2.57
N LEU A 86 -8.37 -1.41 -2.06
CA LEU A 86 -8.19 -1.16 -0.63
C LEU A 86 -9.24 -0.18 -0.09
N GLU A 87 -9.52 0.90 -0.82
CA GLU A 87 -10.54 1.89 -0.43
C GLU A 87 -11.96 1.30 -0.41
N GLU A 88 -12.27 0.36 -1.31
CA GLU A 88 -13.54 -0.37 -1.31
C GLU A 88 -13.74 -1.24 -0.06
N MET A 89 -12.67 -1.58 0.66
CA MET A 89 -12.71 -2.31 1.93
C MET A 89 -12.88 -1.38 3.14
N SER A 90 -12.89 -0.06 2.96
CA SER A 90 -12.97 0.94 4.03
C SER A 90 -14.38 1.11 4.62
N GLY A 91 -14.42 1.53 5.89
CA GLY A 91 -15.66 1.93 6.59
C GLY A 91 -16.24 0.84 7.50
N GLU A 92 -17.09 1.27 8.44
CA GLU A 92 -17.57 0.45 9.56
C GLU A 92 -18.23 -0.87 9.12
N LYS A 93 -18.97 -0.85 8.01
CA LYS A 93 -19.65 -2.03 7.45
C LYS A 93 -18.68 -3.15 7.02
N PHE A 94 -17.42 -2.81 6.79
CA PHE A 94 -16.36 -3.72 6.35
C PHE A 94 -15.28 -3.94 7.40
N ALA A 95 -15.53 -3.54 8.65
CA ALA A 95 -14.55 -3.66 9.75
C ALA A 95 -13.97 -5.08 9.88
N SER A 96 -14.77 -6.12 9.63
CA SER A 96 -14.31 -7.51 9.68
C SER A 96 -13.27 -7.87 8.62
N LEU A 97 -13.17 -7.12 7.51
CA LEU A 97 -12.10 -7.32 6.51
C LEU A 97 -10.73 -6.93 7.07
N TRP A 98 -10.66 -6.14 8.14
CA TRP A 98 -9.42 -5.69 8.76
C TRP A 98 -9.02 -6.55 9.96
N GLU A 99 -9.75 -7.66 10.19
CA GLU A 99 -9.38 -8.67 11.18
C GLU A 99 -8.30 -9.61 10.63
N ARG A 100 -7.49 -10.17 11.52
CA ARG A 100 -6.40 -11.08 11.18
C ARG A 100 -6.86 -12.22 10.27
N ASP A 101 -7.93 -12.91 10.66
CA ASP A 101 -8.40 -14.09 9.91
C ASP A 101 -8.87 -13.74 8.50
N ALA A 102 -9.23 -12.48 8.24
CA ALA A 102 -9.66 -12.04 6.93
C ALA A 102 -8.54 -12.13 5.88
N LEU A 103 -7.27 -11.95 6.28
CA LEU A 103 -6.13 -12.11 5.37
C LEU A 103 -6.13 -13.48 4.68
N VAL A 104 -6.55 -14.53 5.37
CA VAL A 104 -6.60 -15.90 4.86
C VAL A 104 -7.93 -16.22 4.21
N THR A 105 -9.03 -15.71 4.77
CA THR A 105 -10.37 -16.25 4.51
C THR A 105 -11.18 -15.47 3.49
N THR A 106 -10.83 -14.20 3.22
CA THR A 106 -11.66 -13.34 2.37
C THR A 106 -11.15 -13.25 0.93
N ALA A 107 -12.10 -13.08 0.01
CA ALA A 107 -11.79 -12.93 -1.41
C ALA A 107 -11.13 -11.58 -1.70
N GLU A 108 -11.48 -10.56 -0.91
CA GLU A 108 -10.99 -9.20 -0.97
C GLU A 108 -9.47 -9.15 -0.79
N TRP A 109 -8.93 -9.77 0.28
CA TRP A 109 -7.49 -9.85 0.47
C TRP A 109 -6.78 -10.70 -0.58
N SER A 110 -7.46 -11.70 -1.12
CA SER A 110 -6.93 -12.48 -2.25
C SER A 110 -6.85 -11.63 -3.52
N HIS A 111 -7.82 -10.75 -3.75
CA HIS A 111 -7.81 -9.80 -4.84
C HIS A 111 -6.71 -8.74 -4.67
N VAL A 112 -6.55 -8.18 -3.48
CA VAL A 112 -5.46 -7.24 -3.15
C VAL A 112 -4.09 -7.85 -3.46
N ARG A 113 -3.85 -9.11 -3.05
CA ARG A 113 -2.59 -9.81 -3.35
C ARG A 113 -2.31 -9.92 -4.86
N LEU A 114 -3.33 -10.27 -5.65
CA LEU A 114 -3.20 -10.36 -7.10
C LEU A 114 -2.85 -9.00 -7.72
N LEU A 115 -3.58 -7.95 -7.34
CA LEU A 115 -3.32 -6.59 -7.82
C LEU A 115 -1.94 -6.07 -7.41
N ALA A 116 -1.50 -6.35 -6.19
CA ALA A 116 -0.16 -5.98 -5.73
C ALA A 116 0.95 -6.72 -6.50
N ALA A 117 0.74 -8.00 -6.82
CA ALA A 117 1.66 -8.75 -7.69
C ALA A 117 1.71 -8.19 -9.12
N GLU A 118 0.56 -7.76 -9.66
CA GLU A 118 0.50 -7.08 -10.96
C GLU A 118 1.28 -5.76 -10.95
N VAL A 119 1.12 -4.94 -9.90
CA VAL A 119 1.92 -3.70 -9.72
C VAL A 119 3.42 -4.01 -9.74
N LEU A 120 3.87 -5.05 -9.04
CA LEU A 120 5.30 -5.42 -9.03
C LEU A 120 5.83 -5.76 -10.42
N GLY A 121 4.99 -6.28 -11.32
CA GLY A 121 5.33 -6.56 -12.71
C GLY A 121 5.43 -5.31 -13.60
N THR A 122 5.13 -4.11 -13.07
CA THR A 122 5.19 -2.84 -13.81
C THR A 122 6.42 -1.97 -13.48
N PHE A 123 7.24 -2.38 -12.50
CA PHE A 123 8.56 -1.81 -12.26
C PHE A 123 9.56 -2.31 -13.31
#